data_AF-A0A2S9GDM6-F1
#
_entry.id   AF-A0A2S9GDM6-F1
#
_cell.length_a   1.000
_cell.length_b   1.000
_cell.length_c   1.000
_cell.angle_alpha   90.00
_cell.angle_beta   90.00
_cell.angle_gamma   90.00
#
_symmetry.space_group_name_H-M   'P 1'
#
loop_
_entity.id
_entity.type
_entity.pdbx_description
1 polymer ?
#
loop_
_entity_poly.entity_id
_entity_poly.type
_entity_poly.pdbx_seq_one_letter_code
_entity_poly.pdbx_strand_id
1 'polypeptide(L)' 'MIGYSRYVALGDSQTEGLWDGDDETGLAGFADRLAARLDELRPGLRYANLAIRGKQIRDV' A
#
# COMPACT_ATOMS: atom_id res chain seq x y z
N MET A 1 1.70 24.17 8.99
CA MET A 1 2.00 23.35 7.80
C MET A 1 1.01 22.18 7.78
N ILE A 2 0.22 22.02 6.72
CA ILE A 2 -0.69 20.87 6.62
C ILE A 2 0.16 19.65 6.28
N GLY A 3 0.05 18.60 7.09
CA GLY A 3 0.72 17.34 6.83
C GLY A 3 -0.28 16.22 6.57
N TYR A 4 0.01 15.32 5.65
CA TYR A 4 -0.75 14.10 5.36
C TYR A 4 -0.72 13.07 6.50
N SER A 5 -1.87 12.75 7.11
CA SER A 5 -1.96 11.73 8.18
C SER A 5 -2.38 10.35 7.67
N ARG A 6 -2.65 10.23 6.36
CA ARG A 6 -3.12 8.99 5.74
C ARG A 6 -2.42 8.75 4.42
N TYR A 7 -2.13 7.49 4.15
CA TYR A 7 -1.66 6.99 2.87
C TYR A 7 -2.57 5.84 2.44
N VAL A 8 -3.18 5.97 1.26
CA VAL A 8 -4.04 4.92 0.69
C VAL A 8 -3.47 4.54 -0.66
N ALA A 9 -3.12 3.26 -0.80
CA ALA A 9 -2.64 2.71 -2.06
C ALA A 9 -3.81 2.13 -2.86
N LEU A 10 -3.91 2.51 -4.13
CA LEU A 10 -4.91 2.05 -5.10
C LEU A 10 -4.18 1.53 -6.32
N GLY A 11 -4.62 0.40 -6.87
CA GLY A 11 -4.00 -0.14 -8.07
C GLY A 11 -4.38 -1.59 -8.34
N ASP A 12 -3.51 -2.24 -9.11
CA ASP A 12 -3.62 -3.62 -9.53
C ASP A 12 -2.74 -4.55 -8.66
N SER A 13 -2.40 -5.73 -9.19
CA SER A 13 -1.57 -6.72 -8.52
C SER A 13 -0.19 -6.20 -8.10
N GLN A 14 0.39 -5.22 -8.81
CA GLN A 14 1.68 -4.65 -8.41
C GLN A 14 1.55 -3.85 -7.12
N THR A 15 0.47 -3.07 -6.99
CA THR A 15 0.21 -2.29 -5.78
C THR A 15 -0.25 -3.18 -4.63
N GLU A 16 -0.99 -4.25 -4.94
CA GLU A 16 -1.37 -5.30 -3.98
C GLU A 16 -0.15 -6.00 -3.36
N GLY A 17 1.00 -5.95 -4.01
CA GLY A 17 2.24 -6.57 -3.53
C GLY A 17 2.41 -8.02 -3.99
N LEU A 18 1.72 -8.42 -5.05
CA LEU A 18 1.90 -9.75 -5.63
C LEU A 18 3.39 -9.95 -5.99
N TRP A 19 3.94 -11.11 -5.62
CA TRP A 19 5.35 -11.50 -5.78
C TRP A 19 6.34 -10.98 -4.73
N ASP A 20 5.90 -10.21 -3.73
CA ASP A 20 6.67 -9.94 -2.51
C ASP A 20 5.94 -10.57 -1.33
N GLY A 21 6.24 -11.84 -1.04
CA GLY A 21 5.50 -12.69 -0.10
C GLY A 21 4.58 -13.70 -0.78
N ASP A 22 3.74 -14.37 0.00
CA ASP A 22 2.81 -15.41 -0.44
C ASP A 22 1.58 -15.53 0.49
N ASP A 23 0.70 -16.50 0.23
CA ASP A 23 -0.52 -16.70 1.04
C ASP A 23 -0.22 -17.20 2.47
N GLU A 24 0.99 -17.68 2.76
CA GLU A 24 1.41 -18.09 4.11
C GLU A 24 1.95 -16.91 4.92
N THR A 25 2.73 -16.05 4.28
CA THR A 25 3.46 -14.93 4.92
C THR A 25 2.77 -13.58 4.76
N GLY A 26 1.79 -13.49 3.86
CA GLY A 26 1.13 -12.26 3.43
C GLY A 26 1.92 -11.56 2.32
N LEU A 27 1.19 -10.81 1.48
CA LEU A 27 1.80 -9.94 0.48
C LEU A 27 2.30 -8.66 1.14
N ALA A 28 3.54 -8.28 0.86
CA ALA A 28 4.22 -7.11 1.41
C ALA A 28 4.93 -6.33 0.30
N GLY A 29 4.18 -5.56 -0.48
CA GLY A 29 4.70 -4.85 -1.65
C GLY A 29 5.41 -3.54 -1.34
N PHE A 30 5.79 -2.86 -2.42
CA PHE A 30 6.37 -1.51 -2.35
C PHE A 30 5.50 -0.53 -1.54
N ALA A 31 4.16 -0.60 -1.70
CA ALA A 31 3.24 0.25 -0.97
C ALA A 31 3.35 0.07 0.55
N ASP A 32 3.43 -1.17 1.03
CA ASP A 32 3.53 -1.49 2.46
C ASP A 32 4.87 -1.02 3.04
N ARG A 33 5.97 -1.23 2.29
CA ARG A 33 7.30 -0.76 2.69
C ARG A 33 7.40 0.76 2.73
N LEU A 34 6.79 1.45 1.77
CA LEU A 34 6.71 2.90 1.77
C LEU A 34 5.88 3.39 2.96
N ALA A 35 4.76 2.75 3.28
CA ALA A 35 3.93 3.10 4.43
C ALA A 35 4.72 3.02 5.74
N ALA A 36 5.48 1.94 5.94
CA ALA A 36 6.34 1.78 7.11
C ALA A 36 7.39 2.91 7.21
N ARG A 37 8.05 3.27 6.10
CA ARG A 37 9.01 4.38 6.07
C ARG A 37 8.37 5.74 6.34
N LEU A 38 7.15 5.95 5.84
CA LEU A 38 6.43 7.20 6.11
C LEU A 38 6.00 7.30 7.57
N ASP A 39 5.63 6.19 8.22
CA ASP A 39 5.30 6.18 9.65
C ASP A 39 6.54 6.43 10.53
N GLU A 40 7.72 5.92 10.15
CA GLU A 40 8.98 6.28 10.83
C GLU A 40 9.26 7.80 10.79
N LEU A 41 9.02 8.43 9.63
CA LEU A 41 9.19 9.88 9.46
C LEU A 41 8.06 10.68 10.11
N ARG A 42 6.88 10.07 10.24
CA ARG A 42 5.70 10.68 10.84
C ARG A 42 4.87 9.65 11.60
N PRO A 43 5.18 9.44 12.89
CA PRO A 43 4.48 8.45 13.70
C PRO A 43 2.98 8.71 13.78
N GLY A 44 2.20 7.64 13.60
CA GLY A 44 0.75 7.67 13.60
C GLY A 44 0.12 7.86 12.22
N LEU A 45 0.88 7.65 11.14
CA LEU A 45 0.35 7.58 9.79
C LEU A 45 -0.62 6.40 9.68
N ARG A 46 -1.81 6.65 9.14
CA ARG A 46 -2.76 5.56 8.85
C ARG A 46 -2.58 5.08 7.42
N TYR A 47 -2.43 3.78 7.25
CA TYR A 47 -2.22 3.16 5.95
C TYR A 47 -3.34 2.18 5.60
N ALA A 48 -3.73 2.15 4.33
CA ALA A 48 -4.57 1.10 3.76
C ALA A 48 -4.15 0.81 2.32
N ASN A 49 -4.03 -0.48 1.98
CA ASN A 49 -3.91 -0.94 0.60
C ASN A 49 -5.27 -1.42 0.13
N LEU A 50 -5.84 -0.78 -0.89
CA LEU A 50 -7.12 -1.17 -1.49
C LEU A 50 -6.94 -1.61 -2.95
N ALA A 51 -5.72 -1.96 -3.35
CA ALA A 51 -5.44 -2.51 -4.66
C ALA A 51 -6.09 -3.88 -4.84
N ILE A 52 -6.51 -4.17 -6.06
CA ILE A 52 -7.17 -5.43 -6.42
C ILE A 52 -6.54 -5.93 -7.72
N ARG A 53 -5.92 -7.12 -7.70
CA ARG A 53 -5.38 -7.77 -8.90
C ARG A 53 -6.35 -7.77 -10.08
N GLY A 54 -5.80 -7.45 -11.25
CA GLY A 54 -6.54 -7.41 -12.50
C GLY A 54 -7.41 -6.16 -12.70
N LYS A 55 -7.47 -5.22 -11.74
CA LYS A 55 -8.14 -3.94 -11.96
C LYS A 55 -7.36 -3.05 -12.92
N GLN A 56 -8.07 -2.43 -13.84
CA GLN A 56 -7.54 -1.40 -14.71
C GLN A 56 -7.90 -0.01 -14.16
N ILE A 57 -7.28 1.03 -14.71
CA ILE A 57 -7.54 2.43 -14.30
C ILE A 57 -9.02 2.81 -14.39
N ARG A 58 -9.78 2.21 -15.31
CA ARG A 58 -11.22 2.44 -15.48
C ARG A 58 -12.07 1.85 -14.35
N ASP A 59 -11.51 0.94 -13.56
CA ASP A 59 -12.20 0.16 -12.52
C ASP A 59 -11.95 0.70 -11.10
N VAL A 60 -11.25 1.84 -11.00
CA VAL A 60 -10.81 2.53 -9.78
C VAL A 60 -11.57 3.84 -9.62
#